data_AF-A0AA39V527-F1
#
_entry.id   AF-A0AA39V527-F1
#
_cell.length_a   1.000
_cell.length_b   1.000
_cell.length_c   1.000
_cell.angle_alpha   90.00
_cell.angle_beta   90.00
_cell.angle_gamma   90.00
#
_symmetry.space_group_name_H-M   'P 1'
#
loop_
_entity.id
_entity.type
_entity.pdbx_description
1 polymer ?
#
loop_
_entity_poly.entity_id
_entity_poly.type
_entity_poly.pdbx_seq_one_letter_code
_entity_poly.pdbx_strand_id
1 'polypeptide(L)'
;MKEDIDTLKDDWLTDNVISFWQEFLEREYLKQYKNANIVLLRPSMSFMLMQTRDPLTLKEALPDFTRTTHIFLPINDCRNPSVAEGGSHWSLLLVSVVDGVAFHYDSLQPSNRQEANHATYQLSQLLGRRLQYIDLLDAPQQHNSSDCGVFVCMLMRHLLLKKLLMAHAKEKISMSLGDKAVDAATGRKDILRIIEGFRKEGERRRSRSASPYPKGSRSPPRVD
;
A
#
# COMPACT_ATOMS: atom_id res chain seq x y z
N MET A 1 15.14 -6.89 -3.66
CA MET A 1 15.39 -5.42 -3.75
C MET A 1 15.89 -4.98 -5.11
N LYS A 2 16.94 -5.58 -5.71
CA LYS A 2 17.36 -5.20 -7.09
C LYS A 2 16.27 -5.53 -8.12
N GLU A 3 15.73 -6.75 -8.04
CA GLU A 3 14.61 -7.22 -8.87
C GLU A 3 13.36 -6.34 -8.69
N ASP A 4 12.98 -6.00 -7.45
CA ASP A 4 11.86 -5.08 -7.18
C ASP A 4 12.05 -3.70 -7.83
N ILE A 5 13.28 -3.15 -7.81
CA ILE A 5 13.59 -1.87 -8.46
C ILE A 5 13.56 -1.99 -9.98
N ASP A 6 13.99 -3.14 -10.51
CA ASP A 6 13.97 -3.38 -11.95
C ASP A 6 12.53 -3.39 -12.49
N THR A 7 11.54 -3.84 -11.69
CA THR A 7 10.12 -3.77 -12.09
C THR A 7 9.61 -2.35 -12.33
N LEU A 8 10.18 -1.34 -11.66
CA LEU A 8 9.80 0.06 -11.84
C LEU A 8 10.18 0.62 -13.22
N LYS A 9 11.03 -0.07 -14.00
CA LYS A 9 11.44 0.40 -15.33
C LYS A 9 10.33 0.23 -16.36
N ASP A 10 9.75 -0.97 -16.46
CA ASP A 10 8.68 -1.27 -17.42
C ASP A 10 7.94 -2.59 -17.13
N ASP A 11 7.90 -3.02 -15.86
CA ASP A 11 7.30 -4.31 -15.49
C ASP A 11 6.23 -4.14 -14.39
N TRP A 12 5.63 -5.25 -14.02
CA TRP A 12 4.60 -5.34 -13.01
C TRP A 12 5.16 -5.09 -11.63
N LEU A 13 4.52 -4.20 -10.86
CA LEU A 13 4.98 -3.94 -9.50
C LEU A 13 4.76 -5.16 -8.61
N THR A 14 5.77 -5.49 -7.82
CA THR A 14 5.70 -6.54 -6.80
C THR A 14 5.00 -6.04 -5.53
N ASP A 15 4.60 -6.98 -4.68
CA ASP A 15 4.11 -6.74 -3.31
C ASP A 15 5.05 -5.83 -2.52
N ASN A 16 6.37 -5.99 -2.70
CA ASN A 16 7.37 -5.22 -1.96
C ASN A 16 7.34 -3.74 -2.37
N VAL A 17 7.17 -3.45 -3.65
CA VAL A 17 7.10 -2.07 -4.15
C VAL A 17 5.84 -1.37 -3.63
N ILE A 18 4.69 -2.07 -3.67
CA ILE A 18 3.42 -1.53 -3.14
C ILE A 18 3.50 -1.37 -1.61
N SER A 19 4.09 -2.34 -0.90
CA SER A 19 4.32 -2.27 0.55
C SER A 19 5.22 -1.10 0.94
N PHE A 20 6.32 -0.91 0.20
CA PHE A 20 7.20 0.24 0.38
C PHE A 20 6.44 1.55 0.20
N TRP A 21 5.62 1.65 -0.85
CA TRP A 21 4.83 2.85 -1.11
C TRP A 21 3.85 3.14 0.03
N GLN A 22 3.16 2.12 0.55
CA GLN A 22 2.29 2.26 1.71
C GLN A 22 3.07 2.72 2.95
N GLU A 23 4.22 2.12 3.24
CA GLU A 23 5.05 2.52 4.38
C GLU A 23 5.55 3.97 4.24
N PHE A 24 5.94 4.38 3.03
CA PHE A 24 6.27 5.76 2.74
C PHE A 24 5.09 6.70 3.03
N LEU A 25 3.89 6.37 2.54
CA LEU A 25 2.70 7.19 2.79
C LEU A 25 2.37 7.30 4.28
N GLU A 26 2.53 6.21 5.02
CA GLU A 26 2.33 6.18 6.47
C GLU A 26 3.31 7.08 7.22
N ARG A 27 4.61 6.92 6.94
CA ARG A 27 5.68 7.61 7.65
C ARG A 27 5.73 9.10 7.33
N GLU A 28 5.55 9.45 6.07
CA GLU A 28 5.70 10.84 5.62
C GLU A 28 4.43 11.65 5.78
N TYR A 29 3.25 11.04 5.65
CA TYR A 29 1.98 11.78 5.70
C TYR A 29 1.14 11.40 6.92
N LEU A 30 0.70 10.14 7.06
CA LEU A 30 -0.25 9.78 8.13
C LEU A 30 0.27 10.06 9.54
N LYS A 31 1.57 9.90 9.79
CA LYS A 31 2.19 10.19 11.08
C LYS A 31 1.96 11.63 11.56
N GLN A 32 1.73 12.58 10.64
CA GLN A 32 1.44 13.97 10.96
C GLN A 32 -0.02 14.18 11.41
N TYR A 33 -0.93 13.26 11.07
CA TYR A 33 -2.36 13.32 11.37
C TYR A 33 -2.72 12.32 12.48
N LYS A 34 -2.36 12.64 13.72
CA LYS A 34 -2.53 11.74 14.89
C LYS A 34 -3.97 11.27 15.15
N ASN A 35 -4.96 11.97 14.61
CA ASN A 35 -6.38 11.62 14.74
C ASN A 35 -6.91 10.82 13.53
N ALA A 36 -6.11 10.64 12.48
CA ALA A 36 -6.49 9.83 11.33
C ALA A 36 -6.30 8.34 11.66
N ASN A 37 -7.41 7.63 11.86
CA ASN A 37 -7.38 6.18 12.09
C ASN A 37 -7.50 5.45 10.74
N ILE A 38 -6.51 5.60 9.88
CA ILE A 38 -6.48 5.01 8.54
C ILE A 38 -5.45 3.88 8.53
N VAL A 39 -5.84 2.70 8.03
CA VAL A 39 -4.95 1.55 7.87
C VAL A 39 -4.63 1.35 6.39
N LEU A 40 -3.35 1.23 6.05
CA LEU A 40 -2.91 0.75 4.73
C LEU A 40 -2.54 -0.73 4.87
N LEU A 41 -3.48 -1.62 4.57
CA LEU A 41 -3.26 -3.06 4.70
C LEU A 41 -2.25 -3.52 3.64
N ARG A 42 -1.20 -4.23 4.06
CA ARG A 42 -0.15 -4.67 3.14
C ARG A 42 -0.70 -5.67 2.11
N PRO A 43 -0.10 -5.78 0.90
CA PRO A 43 -0.50 -6.76 -0.11
C PRO A 43 -0.57 -8.19 0.44
N SER A 44 0.45 -8.62 1.19
CA SER A 44 0.51 -9.95 1.80
C SER A 44 -0.62 -10.21 2.80
N MET A 45 -1.01 -9.20 3.58
CA MET A 45 -2.14 -9.26 4.51
C MET A 45 -3.48 -9.29 3.78
N SER A 46 -3.61 -8.53 2.70
CA SER A 46 -4.80 -8.53 1.83
C SER A 46 -4.96 -9.88 1.14
N PHE A 47 -3.86 -10.45 0.65
CA PHE A 47 -3.82 -11.80 0.10
C PHE A 47 -4.21 -12.86 1.13
N MET A 48 -3.62 -12.81 2.33
CA MET A 48 -3.98 -13.72 3.43
C MET A 48 -5.48 -13.66 3.75
N LEU A 49 -6.04 -12.45 3.85
CA LEU A 49 -7.48 -12.25 4.07
C LEU A 49 -8.34 -12.90 2.99
N MET A 50 -7.94 -12.82 1.72
CA MET A 50 -8.67 -13.42 0.60
C MET A 50 -8.59 -14.94 0.57
N GLN A 51 -7.45 -15.52 0.98
CA GLN A 51 -7.21 -16.98 0.95
C GLN A 51 -7.79 -17.72 2.17
N THR A 52 -8.00 -17.02 3.29
CA THR A 52 -8.50 -17.65 4.51
C THR A 52 -9.99 -17.96 4.43
N ARG A 53 -10.37 -19.17 4.87
CA ARG A 53 -11.79 -19.59 4.92
C ARG A 53 -12.59 -18.86 6.00
N ASP A 54 -12.01 -18.72 7.18
CA ASP A 54 -12.59 -17.98 8.30
C ASP A 54 -11.70 -16.77 8.66
N PRO A 55 -12.06 -15.54 8.26
CA PRO A 55 -11.23 -14.37 8.48
C PRO A 55 -11.07 -14.03 9.96
N LEU A 56 -11.95 -14.51 10.85
CA LEU A 56 -11.84 -14.26 12.29
C LEU A 56 -10.59 -14.91 12.90
N THR A 57 -10.04 -15.95 12.25
CA THR A 57 -8.77 -16.57 12.64
C THR A 57 -7.56 -15.64 12.44
N LEU A 58 -7.70 -14.58 11.65
CA LEU A 58 -6.63 -13.63 11.33
C LEU A 58 -6.54 -12.45 12.30
N LYS A 59 -7.39 -12.38 13.33
CA LYS A 59 -7.43 -11.23 14.26
C LYS A 59 -6.09 -10.91 14.92
N GLU A 60 -5.26 -11.91 15.18
CA GLU A 60 -3.92 -11.74 15.78
C GLU A 60 -2.84 -11.42 14.74
N ALA A 61 -3.08 -11.77 13.47
CA ALA A 61 -2.13 -11.58 12.37
C ALA A 61 -2.33 -10.25 11.63
N LEU A 62 -3.52 -9.64 11.73
CA LEU A 62 -3.88 -8.39 11.10
C LEU A 62 -3.86 -7.23 12.10
N PRO A 63 -3.77 -5.97 11.62
CA PRO A 63 -3.88 -4.79 12.48
C PRO A 63 -5.20 -4.77 13.26
N ASP A 64 -5.18 -4.15 14.45
CA ASP A 64 -6.40 -3.86 15.19
C ASP A 64 -7.24 -2.80 14.45
N PHE A 65 -8.43 -3.20 14.01
CA PHE A 65 -9.36 -2.33 13.30
C PHE A 65 -10.35 -1.58 14.20
N THR A 66 -10.28 -1.76 15.54
CA THR A 66 -11.28 -1.24 16.49
C THR A 66 -11.56 0.26 16.35
N ARG A 67 -10.52 1.06 16.07
CA ARG A 67 -10.63 2.51 15.91
C ARG A 67 -10.60 2.97 14.46
N THR A 68 -10.45 2.04 13.52
CA THR A 68 -10.17 2.34 12.12
C THR A 68 -11.38 2.93 11.43
N THR A 69 -11.19 4.07 10.76
CA THR A 69 -12.22 4.73 9.96
C THR A 69 -12.14 4.33 8.50
N HIS A 70 -10.92 4.14 7.97
CA HIS A 70 -10.70 3.76 6.58
C HIS A 70 -9.61 2.72 6.45
N ILE A 71 -9.77 1.81 5.48
CA ILE A 71 -8.81 0.77 5.17
C ILE A 71 -8.54 0.79 3.66
N PHE A 72 -7.26 0.88 3.29
CA PHE A 72 -6.82 0.65 1.91
C PHE A 72 -6.29 -0.78 1.79
N LEU A 73 -6.75 -1.51 0.79
CA LEU A 73 -6.31 -2.87 0.48
C LEU A 73 -5.91 -2.95 -1.00
N PRO A 74 -4.64 -3.24 -1.32
CA PRO A 74 -4.26 -3.72 -2.64
C PRO A 74 -4.89 -5.09 -2.88
N ILE A 75 -5.60 -5.24 -4.00
CA ILE A 75 -6.26 -6.50 -4.39
C ILE A 75 -5.53 -7.09 -5.58
N ASN A 76 -5.17 -8.37 -5.46
CA ASN A 76 -4.56 -9.16 -6.52
C ASN A 76 -5.44 -10.39 -6.80
N ASP A 77 -5.48 -10.82 -8.06
CA ASP A 77 -6.27 -11.97 -8.53
C ASP A 77 -5.57 -13.32 -8.38
N CYS A 78 -4.42 -13.38 -7.70
CA CYS A 78 -3.78 -14.62 -7.33
C CYS A 78 -4.72 -15.49 -6.49
N ARG A 79 -4.95 -16.73 -6.95
CA ARG A 79 -5.78 -17.73 -6.27
C ARG A 79 -4.96 -18.85 -5.63
N ASN A 80 -3.65 -18.90 -5.87
CA ASN A 80 -2.80 -19.99 -5.42
C ASN A 80 -1.67 -19.46 -4.51
N PRO A 81 -1.77 -19.64 -3.18
CA PRO A 81 -0.74 -19.19 -2.24
C PRO A 81 0.60 -19.92 -2.39
N SER A 82 0.66 -21.02 -3.14
CA SER A 82 1.90 -21.75 -3.40
C SER A 82 2.67 -21.21 -4.61
N VAL A 83 2.09 -20.30 -5.40
CA VAL A 83 2.77 -19.67 -6.54
C VAL A 83 3.35 -18.34 -6.07
N ALA A 84 4.68 -18.29 -5.99
CA ALA A 84 5.39 -17.04 -5.75
C ALA A 84 5.09 -16.05 -6.88
N GLU A 85 4.84 -14.80 -6.52
CA GLU A 85 4.51 -13.72 -7.48
C GLU A 85 3.34 -14.09 -8.42
N GLY A 86 2.41 -14.93 -7.94
CA GLY A 86 1.20 -15.27 -8.68
C GLY A 86 0.24 -14.08 -8.81
N GLY A 87 -0.74 -14.24 -9.70
CA GLY A 87 -1.69 -13.20 -10.06
C GLY A 87 -1.32 -12.48 -11.35
N SER A 88 -2.32 -11.91 -12.00
CA SER A 88 -2.24 -11.22 -13.27
C SER A 88 -2.57 -9.72 -13.19
N HIS A 89 -3.12 -9.24 -12.07
CA HIS A 89 -3.61 -7.86 -12.01
C HIS A 89 -3.74 -7.30 -10.60
N TRP A 90 -3.42 -6.00 -10.45
CA TRP A 90 -3.62 -5.23 -9.23
C TRP A 90 -4.79 -4.25 -9.37
N SER A 91 -5.60 -4.15 -8.33
CA SER A 91 -6.58 -3.07 -8.16
C SER A 91 -6.59 -2.59 -6.71
N LEU A 92 -7.34 -1.53 -6.42
CA LEU A 92 -7.39 -0.91 -5.10
C LEU A 92 -8.80 -0.98 -4.52
N LEU A 93 -8.91 -1.45 -3.28
CA LEU A 93 -10.14 -1.36 -2.48
C LEU A 93 -9.93 -0.32 -1.37
N LEU A 94 -10.82 0.66 -1.28
CA LEU A 94 -10.91 1.61 -0.16
C LEU A 94 -12.21 1.36 0.60
N VAL A 95 -12.09 0.96 1.86
CA VAL A 95 -13.24 0.76 2.75
C VAL A 95 -13.40 1.95 3.68
N SER A 96 -14.56 2.60 3.65
CA SER A 96 -15.04 3.46 4.73
C SER A 96 -15.76 2.58 5.75
N VAL A 97 -15.11 2.34 6.89
CA VAL A 97 -15.68 1.56 7.99
C VAL A 97 -16.84 2.31 8.64
N VAL A 98 -16.73 3.65 8.71
CA VAL A 98 -17.73 4.51 9.32
C VAL A 98 -19.02 4.59 8.49
N ASP A 99 -18.90 4.58 7.16
CA ASP A 99 -20.06 4.61 6.26
C ASP A 99 -20.54 3.21 5.88
N GLY A 100 -19.74 2.17 6.16
CA GLY A 100 -20.06 0.79 5.80
C GLY A 100 -20.00 0.54 4.29
N VAL A 101 -19.06 1.17 3.58
CA VAL A 101 -18.96 1.12 2.11
C VAL A 101 -17.55 0.75 1.68
N ALA A 102 -17.43 -0.08 0.66
CA ALA A 102 -16.17 -0.48 0.04
C ALA A 102 -16.16 -0.04 -1.43
N PHE A 103 -15.26 0.87 -1.77
CA PHE A 103 -15.08 1.42 -3.12
C PHE A 103 -13.93 0.69 -3.82
N HIS A 104 -14.23 0.07 -4.95
CA HIS A 104 -13.24 -0.63 -5.77
C HIS A 104 -12.84 0.24 -6.97
N TYR A 105 -11.53 0.40 -7.13
CA TYR A 105 -10.91 1.12 -8.24
C TYR A 105 -10.04 0.15 -9.01
N ASP A 106 -10.44 -0.11 -10.24
CA ASP A 106 -9.77 -1.03 -11.15
C ASP A 106 -9.38 -0.26 -12.42
N SER A 107 -8.09 -0.29 -12.77
CA SER A 107 -7.56 0.34 -13.98
C SER A 107 -7.70 -0.53 -15.23
N LEU A 108 -8.13 -1.79 -15.08
CA LEU A 108 -8.41 -2.72 -16.18
C LEU A 108 -9.79 -3.35 -15.96
N GLN A 109 -10.84 -2.55 -15.99
CA GLN A 109 -12.17 -3.06 -15.69
C GLN A 109 -12.64 -4.11 -16.70
N PRO A 110 -13.37 -5.16 -16.26
CA PRO A 110 -13.79 -5.46 -14.89
C PRO A 110 -12.90 -6.50 -14.16
N SER A 111 -11.58 -6.51 -14.41
CA SER A 111 -10.68 -7.64 -14.13
C SER A 111 -10.74 -8.19 -12.69
N ASN A 112 -10.67 -7.34 -11.65
CA ASN A 112 -10.65 -7.78 -10.25
C ASN A 112 -11.98 -7.57 -9.51
N ARG A 113 -13.11 -7.45 -10.23
CA ARG A 113 -14.42 -7.19 -9.60
C ARG A 113 -14.82 -8.26 -8.60
N GLN A 114 -14.61 -9.54 -8.93
CA GLN A 114 -15.02 -10.65 -8.06
C GLN A 114 -14.11 -10.73 -6.82
N GLU A 115 -12.82 -10.54 -7.03
CA GLU A 115 -11.76 -10.55 -6.03
C GLU A 115 -11.98 -9.42 -5.01
N ALA A 116 -12.29 -8.21 -5.48
CA ALA A 116 -12.56 -7.07 -4.63
C ALA A 116 -13.88 -7.21 -3.84
N ASN A 117 -14.91 -7.78 -4.46
CA ASN A 117 -16.16 -8.08 -3.76
C ASN A 117 -15.95 -9.17 -2.69
N HIS A 118 -15.18 -10.21 -2.99
CA HIS A 118 -14.80 -11.24 -2.01
C HIS A 118 -13.98 -10.66 -0.86
N ALA A 119 -12.98 -9.81 -1.13
CA ALA A 119 -12.23 -9.10 -0.09
C ALA A 119 -13.14 -8.22 0.77
N THR A 120 -14.13 -7.56 0.17
CA THR A 120 -15.16 -6.80 0.89
C THR A 120 -15.96 -7.70 1.83
N TYR A 121 -16.39 -8.87 1.36
CA TYR A 121 -17.10 -9.84 2.18
C TYR A 121 -16.24 -10.32 3.36
N GLN A 122 -15.00 -10.76 3.10
CA GLN A 122 -14.08 -11.22 4.16
C GLN A 122 -13.85 -10.15 5.23
N LEU A 123 -13.60 -8.91 4.80
CA LEU A 123 -13.41 -7.80 5.71
C LEU A 123 -14.68 -7.45 6.48
N SER A 124 -15.87 -7.58 5.87
CA SER A 124 -17.15 -7.39 6.55
C SER A 124 -17.34 -8.35 7.74
N GLN A 125 -16.91 -9.60 7.58
CA GLN A 125 -16.95 -10.60 8.65
C GLN A 125 -15.97 -10.25 9.76
N LEU A 126 -14.74 -9.88 9.40
CA LEU A 126 -13.70 -9.51 10.35
C LEU A 126 -14.09 -8.29 11.19
N LEU A 127 -14.71 -7.29 10.57
CA LEU A 127 -15.18 -6.07 11.23
C LEU A 127 -16.49 -6.26 12.00
N GLY A 128 -17.20 -7.39 11.78
CA GLY A 128 -18.54 -7.60 12.33
C GLY A 128 -19.55 -6.56 11.84
N ARG A 129 -19.38 -6.05 10.62
CA ARG A 129 -20.18 -4.96 10.03
C ARG A 129 -20.48 -5.25 8.58
N ARG A 130 -21.71 -4.99 8.15
CA ARG A 130 -22.07 -5.06 6.73
C ARG A 130 -21.32 -3.97 5.96
N LEU A 131 -20.70 -4.36 4.85
CA LEU A 131 -20.08 -3.45 3.89
C LEU A 131 -20.84 -3.52 2.56
N GLN A 132 -21.25 -2.37 2.03
CA GLN A 132 -21.77 -2.27 0.67
C GLN A 132 -20.59 -2.15 -0.30
N TYR A 133 -20.46 -3.13 -1.19
CA TYR A 133 -19.51 -3.07 -2.29
C TYR A 133 -20.00 -2.13 -3.39
N ILE A 134 -19.13 -1.23 -3.85
CA ILE A 134 -19.35 -0.31 -4.96
C ILE A 134 -18.16 -0.42 -5.91
N ASP A 135 -18.42 -0.88 -7.13
CA ASP A 135 -17.46 -0.86 -8.22
C ASP A 135 -17.49 0.50 -8.91
N LEU A 136 -16.39 1.25 -8.88
CA LEU A 136 -16.33 2.60 -9.45
C LEU A 136 -15.95 2.55 -10.92
N LEU A 137 -16.98 2.54 -11.76
CA LEU A 137 -16.88 2.46 -13.21
C LEU A 137 -16.16 3.66 -13.87
N ASP A 138 -16.00 4.74 -13.13
CA ASP A 138 -15.30 5.94 -13.56
C ASP A 138 -13.84 6.00 -13.03
N ALA A 139 -13.30 4.89 -12.52
CA ALA A 139 -11.89 4.82 -12.15
C ALA A 139 -10.99 5.02 -13.39
N PRO A 140 -9.83 5.69 -13.25
CA PRO A 140 -8.90 5.91 -14.36
C PRO A 140 -8.41 4.58 -14.96
N GLN A 141 -8.52 4.42 -16.27
CA GLN A 141 -8.15 3.19 -16.98
C GLN A 141 -6.70 3.25 -17.50
N GLN A 142 -6.00 2.12 -17.45
CA GLN A 142 -4.67 1.97 -18.04
C GLN A 142 -4.77 1.60 -19.52
N HIS A 143 -3.69 1.81 -20.26
CA HIS A 143 -3.61 1.51 -21.70
C HIS A 143 -2.59 0.41 -22.06
N ASN A 144 -1.92 -0.15 -21.07
CA ASN A 144 -0.95 -1.26 -21.23
C ASN A 144 -1.27 -2.40 -20.25
N SER A 145 -0.43 -3.43 -20.21
CA SER A 145 -0.66 -4.62 -19.39
C SER A 145 0.04 -4.61 -18.02
N SER A 146 0.90 -3.63 -17.72
CA SER A 146 1.82 -3.70 -16.56
C SER A 146 1.68 -2.57 -15.54
N ASP A 147 0.95 -1.51 -15.84
CA ASP A 147 0.86 -0.33 -14.97
C ASP A 147 -0.15 -0.44 -13.83
N CYS A 148 -0.92 -1.52 -13.73
CA CYS A 148 -1.97 -1.67 -12.72
C CYS A 148 -1.49 -1.39 -11.28
N GLY A 149 -0.31 -1.90 -10.90
CA GLY A 149 0.30 -1.60 -9.60
C GLY A 149 0.67 -0.12 -9.41
N VAL A 150 1.07 0.57 -10.48
CA VAL A 150 1.35 2.01 -10.45
C VAL A 150 0.05 2.79 -10.23
N PHE A 151 -1.03 2.39 -10.90
CA PHE A 151 -2.36 2.97 -10.68
C PHE A 151 -2.78 2.79 -9.21
N VAL A 152 -2.65 1.58 -8.64
CA VAL A 152 -2.92 1.34 -7.20
C VAL A 152 -2.17 2.34 -6.32
N CYS A 153 -0.86 2.50 -6.51
CA CYS A 153 -0.04 3.43 -5.73
C CYS A 153 -0.50 4.90 -5.88
N MET A 154 -0.75 5.33 -7.12
CA MET A 154 -1.12 6.72 -7.42
C MET A 154 -2.53 7.06 -6.92
N LEU A 155 -3.49 6.16 -7.09
CA LEU A 155 -4.85 6.32 -6.60
C LEU A 155 -4.88 6.33 -5.06
N MET A 156 -4.13 5.42 -4.42
CA MET A 156 -4.02 5.38 -2.96
C MET A 156 -3.50 6.71 -2.40
N ARG A 157 -2.42 7.25 -2.97
CA ARG A 157 -1.89 8.56 -2.56
C ARG A 157 -2.90 9.68 -2.77
N HIS A 158 -3.60 9.69 -3.91
CA HIS A 158 -4.59 10.73 -4.22
C HIS A 158 -5.78 10.68 -3.24
N LEU A 159 -6.39 9.51 -3.08
CA LEU A 159 -7.51 9.29 -2.16
C LEU A 159 -7.10 9.66 -0.72
N LEU A 160 -5.95 9.18 -0.26
CA LEU A 160 -5.45 9.49 1.07
C LEU A 160 -5.25 11.00 1.27
N LEU A 161 -4.43 11.63 0.42
CA LEU A 161 -4.00 13.01 0.66
C LEU A 161 -5.04 14.05 0.27
N LYS A 162 -5.82 13.81 -0.79
CA LYS A 162 -6.72 14.81 -1.37
C LYS A 162 -8.18 14.59 -1.01
N LYS A 163 -8.59 13.36 -0.71
CA LYS A 163 -9.98 13.06 -0.34
C LYS A 163 -10.13 12.87 1.16
N LEU A 164 -9.27 12.09 1.81
CA LEU A 164 -9.46 11.73 3.22
C LEU A 164 -8.82 12.71 4.21
N LEU A 165 -7.56 13.12 3.99
CA LEU A 165 -6.83 13.96 4.96
C LEU A 165 -7.12 15.46 4.81
N MET A 166 -7.49 15.92 3.61
CA MET A 166 -7.90 17.31 3.37
C MET A 166 -9.40 17.53 3.63
N ALA A 167 -10.15 16.47 3.90
CA ALA A 167 -11.56 16.51 4.28
C ALA A 167 -11.79 17.36 5.53
N HIS A 168 -12.73 18.30 5.47
CA HIS A 168 -13.34 18.81 6.69
C HIS A 168 -14.38 17.82 7.20
N ALA A 169 -14.47 17.62 8.52
CA ALA A 169 -15.31 16.59 9.16
C ALA A 169 -16.83 16.66 8.85
N LYS A 170 -17.31 17.70 8.17
CA LYS A 170 -18.72 17.91 7.79
C LYS A 170 -18.98 17.85 6.29
N GLU A 171 -17.95 17.67 5.47
CA GLU A 171 -18.08 17.70 4.02
C GLU A 171 -18.37 16.32 3.45
N LYS A 172 -19.36 16.23 2.56
CA LYS A 172 -19.58 15.02 1.77
C LYS A 172 -18.57 15.00 0.64
N ILE A 173 -17.72 13.98 0.62
CA ILE A 173 -16.65 13.87 -0.37
C ILE A 173 -17.01 12.81 -1.39
N SER A 174 -17.03 13.21 -2.65
CA SER A 174 -17.17 12.25 -3.74
C SER A 174 -15.92 11.38 -3.85
N MET A 175 -16.13 10.07 -3.84
CA MET A 175 -15.10 9.06 -4.06
C MET A 175 -14.88 8.74 -5.55
N SER A 176 -15.67 9.34 -6.44
CA SER A 176 -15.45 9.29 -7.88
C SER A 176 -14.07 9.84 -8.27
N LEU A 177 -13.48 9.20 -9.29
CA LEU A 177 -12.22 9.59 -9.92
C LEU A 177 -12.35 9.80 -11.44
N GLY A 178 -13.56 10.01 -11.96
CA GLY A 178 -13.81 10.18 -13.40
C GLY A 178 -12.98 11.30 -14.04
N ASP A 179 -12.71 12.37 -13.30
CA ASP A 179 -11.92 13.52 -13.79
C ASP A 179 -10.40 13.35 -13.57
N LYS A 180 -9.96 12.20 -13.03
CA LYS A 180 -8.56 12.01 -12.64
C LYS A 180 -7.78 11.35 -13.77
N ALA A 181 -6.86 12.11 -14.37
CA ALA A 181 -5.80 11.51 -15.18
C ALA A 181 -4.69 10.92 -14.29
N VAL A 182 -4.23 9.71 -14.61
CA VAL A 182 -3.06 9.06 -14.00
C VAL A 182 -1.97 8.94 -15.05
N ASP A 183 -0.83 9.58 -14.80
CA ASP A 183 0.39 9.39 -15.59
C ASP A 183 1.26 8.33 -14.90
N ALA A 184 1.19 7.10 -15.41
CA ALA A 184 1.92 5.98 -14.84
C ALA A 184 3.44 6.11 -15.04
N ALA A 185 3.90 6.73 -16.12
CA ALA A 185 5.33 6.96 -16.36
C ALA A 185 5.90 7.94 -15.33
N THR A 186 5.17 9.02 -15.00
CA THR A 186 5.51 9.88 -13.86
C THR A 186 5.43 9.12 -12.54
N GLY A 187 4.40 8.30 -12.33
CA GLY A 187 4.25 7.49 -11.13
C GLY A 187 5.45 6.57 -10.87
N ARG A 188 5.90 5.83 -11.88
CA ARG A 188 7.11 4.98 -11.83
C ARG A 188 8.36 5.78 -11.46
N LYS A 189 8.58 6.91 -12.15
CA LYS A 189 9.71 7.82 -11.88
C LYS A 189 9.69 8.36 -10.45
N ASP A 190 8.51 8.70 -9.95
CA ASP A 190 8.34 9.22 -8.59
C ASP A 190 8.65 8.16 -7.53
N ILE A 191 8.10 6.94 -7.67
CA ILE A 191 8.39 5.82 -6.76
C ILE A 191 9.90 5.52 -6.75
N LEU A 192 10.51 5.40 -7.93
CA LEU A 192 11.94 5.13 -8.07
C LEU A 192 12.79 6.24 -7.42
N ARG A 193 12.44 7.51 -7.65
CA ARG A 193 13.14 8.66 -7.05
C ARG A 193 13.11 8.61 -5.53
N ILE A 194 11.97 8.24 -4.95
CA ILE A 194 11.79 8.14 -3.49
C ILE A 194 12.63 6.99 -2.93
N ILE A 195 12.58 5.80 -3.54
CA ILE A 195 13.42 4.64 -3.15
C ILE A 195 14.90 5.02 -3.16
N GLU A 196 15.37 5.62 -4.25
CA GLU A 196 16.77 6.03 -4.39
C GLU A 196 17.17 7.12 -3.39
N GLY A 197 16.25 8.01 -3.03
CA GLY A 197 16.44 8.99 -1.97
C GLY A 197 16.75 8.34 -0.62
N PHE A 198 15.90 7.39 -0.19
CA PHE A 198 16.11 6.66 1.07
C PHE A 198 17.34 5.76 1.03
N ARG A 199 17.65 5.12 -0.11
CA ARG A 199 18.87 4.32 -0.27
C ARG A 199 20.12 5.17 -0.03
N LYS A 200 20.21 6.32 -0.69
CA LYS A 200 21.32 7.28 -0.53
C LYS A 200 21.42 7.82 0.90
N GLU A 201 20.28 8.09 1.53
CA GLU A 201 20.27 8.50 2.93
C GLU A 201 20.79 7.40 3.88
N GLY A 202 20.33 6.16 3.68
CA GLY A 202 20.79 5.01 4.45
C GLY A 202 22.29 4.76 4.31
N GLU A 203 22.84 4.91 3.10
CA GLU A 203 24.28 4.84 2.83
C GLU A 203 25.05 5.92 3.58
N ARG A 204 24.59 7.18 3.50
CA ARG A 204 25.22 8.30 4.24
C ARG A 204 25.23 8.06 5.75
N ARG A 205 24.13 7.53 6.30
CA ARG A 205 24.03 7.20 7.74
C ARG A 205 25.02 6.09 8.12
N ARG A 206 25.10 5.01 7.33
CA ARG A 206 26.05 3.90 7.54
C ARG A 206 27.51 4.34 7.47
N SER A 207 27.86 5.17 6.48
CA SER A 207 29.23 5.70 6.32
C SER A 207 29.63 6.61 7.48
N ARG A 208 28.69 7.37 8.05
CA ARG A 208 28.93 8.21 9.24
C ARG A 208 29.12 7.38 10.51
N SER A 209 28.39 6.27 10.67
CA SER A 209 28.56 5.35 11.80
C SER A 209 29.82 4.47 11.70
N ALA A 210 30.48 4.41 10.54
CA ALA A 210 31.63 3.55 10.28
C ALA A 210 33.00 4.24 10.41
N SER A 211 33.09 5.48 10.93
CA SER A 211 34.38 6.14 11.18
C SER A 211 34.96 5.75 12.54
N PRO A 212 36.28 5.49 12.66
CA PRO A 212 36.82 4.45 13.53
C PRO A 212 37.45 4.98 14.83
N TYR A 213 37.59 4.08 15.79
CA TYR A 213 38.47 4.16 16.98
C TYR A 213 39.72 5.04 16.78
N PRO A 214 40.16 5.81 17.81
CA PRO A 214 41.40 6.57 17.72
C PRO A 214 42.58 5.60 17.60
N LYS A 215 43.34 5.71 16.50
CA LYS A 215 44.67 5.13 16.40
C LYS A 215 45.60 5.86 17.37
N GLY A 216 46.13 5.14 18.36
CA GLY A 216 47.43 5.46 18.94
C GLY A 216 47.49 5.63 20.46
N SER A 217 47.74 4.53 21.16
CA SER A 217 48.62 4.51 22.33
C SER A 217 49.25 3.12 22.39
N ARG A 218 50.44 2.99 21.81
CA ARG A 218 51.30 1.81 21.98
C ARG A 218 52.14 2.04 23.23
N SER A 219 51.69 1.49 24.35
CA SER A 219 52.56 1.18 25.49
C SER A 219 52.07 -0.12 26.11
N PRO A 220 52.87 -1.21 26.09
CA PRO A 220 52.56 -2.38 26.90
C PRO A 220 52.66 -2.02 28.39
N PRO A 221 51.84 -2.60 29.27
CA PRO A 221 51.98 -2.41 30.71
C PRO A 221 53.30 -3.04 31.19
N ARG A 222 54.11 -2.27 31.92
CA ARG A 222 55.21 -2.81 32.74
C ARG A 222 54.63 -3.37 34.02
N VAL A 223 55.04 -4.59 34.36
CA VAL A 223 54.88 -5.17 35.69
C VAL A 223 56.15 -4.84 36.46
N ASP A 224 56.01 -4.13 37.57
CA ASP A 224 56.76 -4.26 38.82
C ASP A 224 55.84 -3.79 39.96
#